data_AF-A0A819JK74-F1
#
_entry.id   AF-A0A819JK74-F1
#
_cell.length_a   1.000
_cell.length_b   1.000
_cell.length_c   1.000
_cell.angle_alpha   90.00
_cell.angle_beta   90.00
_cell.angle_gamma   90.00
#
_symmetry.space_group_name_H-M   'P 1'
#
loop_
_entity.id
_entity.type
_entity.pdbx_description
1 polymer ?
#
loop_
_entity_poly.entity_id
_entity_poly.type
_entity_poly.pdbx_seq_one_letter_code
_entity_poly.pdbx_strand_id
1 'polypeptide(L)'
;MSIIDQCFDNNENFAFDLLKQPAVAFNDIYPLQVARKINCKSFLASQCVQKYLDHQWFGCINYKRTAINFRIFYILFLGLFSFVLLVDYFPLNIYNEYQSEIQILPISITEIILHICFWSFIIEEIRQVI
;
A
#
# COMPACT_ATOMS: atom_id res chain seq x y z
N MET A 1 22.92 -23.98 5.26
CA MET A 1 21.69 -24.56 4.67
C MET A 1 20.67 -24.68 5.79
N SER A 2 19.51 -24.02 5.68
CA SER A 2 18.54 -24.00 6.78
C SER A 2 17.69 -25.28 6.81
N ILE A 3 17.13 -25.64 7.96
CA ILE A 3 16.27 -26.83 8.10
C ILE A 3 15.05 -26.71 7.15
N ILE A 4 14.53 -25.50 6.98
CA ILE A 4 13.36 -25.28 6.12
C ILE A 4 13.69 -25.41 4.63
N ASP A 5 14.93 -25.08 4.23
CA ASP A 5 15.40 -25.33 2.86
C ASP A 5 15.54 -26.84 2.60
N GLN A 6 16.01 -27.61 3.58
CA GLN A 6 16.06 -29.08 3.46
C GLN A 6 14.66 -29.69 3.36
N CYS A 7 13.68 -29.17 4.12
CA CYS A 7 12.28 -29.58 3.97
C CYS A 7 11.72 -29.21 2.59
N PHE A 8 12.09 -28.04 2.07
CA PHE A 8 11.67 -27.55 0.76
C PHE A 8 12.24 -28.41 -0.38
N ASP A 9 13.51 -28.79 -0.31
CA ASP A 9 14.15 -29.67 -1.30
C ASP A 9 13.50 -31.06 -1.35
N ASN A 10 12.98 -31.55 -0.22
CA ASN A 10 12.28 -32.83 -0.14
C ASN A 10 10.82 -32.74 -0.61
N ASN A 11 10.06 -31.74 -0.13
CA ASN A 11 8.66 -31.53 -0.48
C ASN A 11 8.27 -30.05 -0.32
N GLU A 12 8.20 -29.35 -1.44
CA GLU A 12 7.86 -27.92 -1.53
C GLU A 12 6.50 -27.59 -0.89
N ASN A 13 5.45 -28.37 -1.17
CA ASN A 13 4.11 -28.11 -0.63
C ASN A 13 4.08 -28.24 0.89
N PHE A 14 4.73 -29.27 1.43
CA PHE A 14 4.83 -29.47 2.87
C PHE A 14 5.60 -28.34 3.56
N ALA A 15 6.68 -27.87 2.94
CA ALA A 15 7.45 -26.74 3.48
C ALA A 15 6.63 -25.43 3.49
N PHE A 16 5.78 -25.20 2.48
CA PHE A 16 4.85 -24.08 2.48
C PHE A 16 3.74 -24.21 3.53
N ASP A 17 3.23 -25.42 3.76
CA ASP A 17 2.23 -25.64 4.78
C ASP A 17 2.80 -25.44 6.19
N LEU A 18 4.06 -25.83 6.42
CA LEU A 18 4.79 -25.52 7.66
C LEU A 18 4.90 -24.01 7.93
N LEU A 19 5.10 -23.20 6.89
CA LEU A 19 5.14 -21.73 7.01
C LEU A 19 3.76 -21.13 7.34
N LYS A 20 2.68 -21.81 6.92
CA LYS A 20 1.28 -21.42 7.16
C LYS A 20 0.70 -22.03 8.42
N GLN A 21 1.38 -22.96 9.07
CA GLN A 21 0.82 -23.61 10.25
C GLN A 21 1.17 -22.80 11.50
N PRO A 22 0.18 -22.35 12.28
CA PRO A 22 0.44 -21.73 13.57
C PRO A 22 1.03 -22.77 14.52
N ALA A 23 2.10 -22.39 15.23
CA ALA A 23 2.69 -23.28 16.21
C ALA A 23 1.87 -23.20 17.50
N VAL A 24 1.03 -24.21 17.75
CA VAL A 24 0.15 -24.31 18.93
C VAL A 24 0.94 -24.17 20.24
N ALA A 25 2.17 -24.68 20.27
CA ALA A 25 3.08 -24.57 21.42
C ALA A 25 3.57 -23.13 21.70
N PHE A 26 3.36 -22.19 20.76
CA PHE A 26 3.84 -20.81 20.84
C PHE A 26 2.70 -19.81 20.64
N ASN A 27 1.55 -20.03 21.28
CA ASN A 27 0.36 -19.17 21.21
C ASN A 27 -0.13 -18.91 19.77
N ASP A 28 -0.16 -19.95 18.95
CA ASP A 28 -0.65 -19.91 17.57
C ASP A 28 0.06 -18.88 16.67
N ILE A 29 1.33 -18.57 16.98
CA ILE A 29 2.13 -17.64 16.17
C ILE A 29 2.73 -18.38 14.97
N TYR A 30 2.69 -17.72 13.81
CA TYR A 30 3.27 -18.24 12.58
C TYR A 30 4.80 -18.10 12.58
N PRO A 31 5.55 -19.07 12.01
CA PRO A 31 7.01 -19.00 11.93
C PRO A 31 7.53 -17.70 11.29
N LEU A 32 6.86 -17.23 10.23
CA LEU A 32 7.18 -15.95 9.56
C LEU A 32 7.00 -14.74 10.49
N GLN A 33 5.97 -14.73 11.34
CA GLN A 33 5.72 -13.63 12.27
C GLN A 33 6.80 -13.60 13.36
N VAL A 34 7.19 -14.76 13.89
CA VAL A 34 8.30 -14.86 14.84
C VAL A 34 9.56 -14.33 14.19
N ALA A 35 9.93 -14.85 13.01
CA ALA A 35 11.14 -14.45 12.30
C ALA A 35 11.19 -12.95 12.00
N ARG A 36 10.05 -12.34 11.65
CA ARG A 36 9.94 -10.88 11.47
C ARG A 36 10.12 -10.11 12.79
N LYS A 37 9.48 -10.55 13.87
CA LYS A 37 9.57 -9.90 15.20
C LYS A 37 11.01 -9.88 15.73
N ILE A 38 11.75 -10.98 15.58
CA ILE A 38 13.15 -11.07 16.02
C ILE A 38 14.15 -10.60 14.94
N ASN A 39 13.65 -10.10 13.80
CA ASN A 39 14.46 -9.67 12.66
C ASN A 39 15.50 -10.72 12.20
N CYS A 40 15.09 -11.98 12.13
CA CYS A 40 15.95 -13.10 11.74
C CYS A 40 16.20 -13.07 10.22
N LYS A 41 17.16 -12.26 9.79
CA LYS A 41 17.49 -12.07 8.37
C LYS A 41 17.89 -13.37 7.67
N SER A 42 18.57 -14.28 8.36
CA SER A 42 19.00 -15.57 7.79
C SER A 42 17.81 -16.47 7.46
N PHE A 43 16.77 -16.51 8.30
CA PHE A 43 15.54 -17.26 8.02
C PHE A 43 14.73 -16.58 6.91
N LEU A 44 14.59 -15.26 6.96
CA LEU A 44 13.84 -14.50 5.95
C LEU A 44 14.48 -14.60 4.56
N ALA A 45 15.82 -14.69 4.49
CA ALA A 45 16.56 -14.86 3.24
C ALA A 45 16.63 -16.33 2.76
N SER A 46 16.01 -17.28 3.45
CA SER A 46 15.97 -18.68 3.01
C SER A 46 15.22 -18.81 1.69
N GLN A 47 15.64 -19.78 0.87
CA GLN A 47 15.09 -19.97 -0.48
C GLN A 47 13.61 -20.34 -0.41
N CYS A 48 13.24 -21.18 0.55
CA CYS A 48 11.85 -21.55 0.80
C CYS A 48 10.97 -20.33 1.12
N VAL A 49 11.42 -19.45 2.03
CA VAL A 49 10.66 -18.26 2.43
C VAL A 49 10.54 -17.25 1.29
N GLN A 50 11.61 -17.02 0.52
CA GLN A 50 11.56 -16.11 -0.63
C GLN A 50 10.60 -16.63 -1.71
N LYS A 51 10.66 -17.91 -2.06
CA LYS A 51 9.70 -18.52 -2.99
C LYS A 51 8.27 -18.50 -2.48
N TYR A 52 8.06 -18.72 -1.18
CA TYR A 52 6.74 -18.61 -0.57
C TYR A 52 6.19 -17.18 -0.69
N LEU A 53 7.02 -16.17 -0.36
CA LEU A 53 6.65 -14.76 -0.48
C LEU A 53 6.35 -14.38 -1.93
N ASP A 54 7.17 -14.84 -2.88
CA ASP A 54 6.90 -14.69 -4.30
C ASP A 54 5.56 -15.33 -4.67
N HIS A 55 5.30 -16.57 -4.26
CA HIS A 55 4.03 -17.24 -4.54
C HIS A 55 2.83 -16.50 -3.93
N GLN A 56 2.96 -15.94 -2.72
CA GLN A 56 1.90 -15.10 -2.13
C GLN A 56 1.73 -13.79 -2.89
N TRP A 57 2.83 -13.18 -3.33
CA TRP A 57 2.85 -11.92 -4.05
C TRP A 57 2.30 -12.04 -5.47
N PHE A 58 2.64 -13.11 -6.18
CA PHE A 58 2.26 -13.38 -7.57
C PHE A 58 0.98 -14.23 -7.70
N GLY A 59 0.66 -15.05 -6.69
CA GLY A 59 -0.58 -15.83 -6.63
C GLY A 59 -1.82 -14.94 -6.63
N CYS A 60 -1.68 -13.70 -6.14
CA CYS A 60 -2.55 -12.61 -6.51
C CYS A 60 -2.11 -12.04 -7.87
N ILE A 61 -2.52 -12.66 -8.99
CA ILE A 61 -2.26 -12.17 -10.36
C ILE A 61 -2.72 -10.70 -10.55
N ASN A 62 -3.63 -10.23 -9.68
CA ASN A 62 -4.02 -8.83 -9.62
C ASN A 62 -3.01 -7.88 -8.97
N TYR A 63 -2.01 -8.31 -8.19
CA TYR A 63 -1.14 -7.39 -7.45
C TYR A 63 -0.35 -6.45 -8.36
N LYS A 64 0.29 -6.98 -9.42
CA LYS A 64 1.00 -6.13 -10.39
C LYS A 64 0.07 -5.13 -11.06
N ARG A 65 -1.13 -5.57 -11.45
CA ARG A 65 -2.16 -4.71 -12.06
C ARG A 65 -2.66 -3.66 -11.07
N THR A 66 -2.97 -4.04 -9.83
CA THR A 66 -3.43 -3.16 -8.76
C THR A 66 -2.36 -2.14 -8.36
N ALA A 67 -1.09 -2.55 -8.25
CA ALA A 67 0.01 -1.64 -7.96
C ALA A 67 0.23 -0.63 -9.10
N ILE A 68 0.12 -1.06 -10.36
CA ILE A 68 0.16 -0.17 -11.52
C ILE A 68 -1.06 0.77 -11.50
N ASN A 69 -2.26 0.25 -11.26
CA ASN A 69 -3.48 1.05 -11.19
C ASN A 69 -3.42 2.10 -10.08
N PHE A 70 -2.87 1.76 -8.91
CA PHE A 70 -2.68 2.70 -7.82
C PHE A 70 -1.69 3.81 -8.19
N ARG A 71 -0.57 3.46 -8.83
CA ARG A 71 0.40 4.44 -9.35
C ARG A 71 -0.24 5.38 -10.38
N ILE A 72 -1.03 4.83 -11.32
CA ILE A 72 -1.74 5.61 -12.33
C ILE A 72 -2.75 6.56 -11.65
N PHE A 73 -3.54 6.05 -10.70
CA PHE A 73 -4.49 6.85 -9.94
C PHE A 73 -3.82 8.00 -9.20
N TYR A 74 -2.68 7.75 -8.56
CA TYR A 74 -1.92 8.79 -7.87
C TYR A 74 -1.37 9.86 -8.82
N ILE A 75 -0.87 9.46 -10.00
CA ILE A 75 -0.41 10.43 -11.02
C ILE A 75 -1.59 11.28 -11.52
N LEU A 76 -2.75 10.67 -11.77
CA LEU A 76 -3.95 11.41 -12.17
C LEU A 76 -4.42 12.38 -11.07
N PHE A 77 -4.37 11.96 -9.81
CA PHE A 77 -4.66 12.81 -8.66
C PHE A 77 -3.72 14.03 -8.60
N LEU A 78 -2.40 13.84 -8.78
CA LEU A 78 -1.44 14.95 -8.83
C LEU A 78 -1.71 15.90 -10.00
N GLY A 79 -2.12 15.37 -11.15
CA GLY A 79 -2.54 16.16 -12.30
C GLY A 79 -3.78 17.02 -11.99
N LEU A 80 -4.81 16.41 -11.40
CA LEU A 80 -6.03 17.11 -10.98
C LEU A 80 -5.73 18.19 -9.93
N PHE A 81 -4.90 17.86 -8.94
CA PHE A 81 -4.45 18.80 -7.91
C PHE A 81 -3.75 20.02 -8.52
N SER A 82 -2.82 19.78 -9.44
CA SER A 82 -2.09 20.86 -10.14
C SER A 82 -3.02 21.72 -10.99
N PHE A 83 -4.01 21.09 -11.65
CA PHE A 83 -5.04 21.80 -12.42
C PHE A 83 -5.88 22.73 -11.54
N VAL A 84 -6.41 22.22 -10.41
CA VAL A 84 -7.19 23.03 -9.45
C VAL A 84 -6.35 24.19 -8.91
N LEU A 85 -5.08 23.96 -8.58
CA LEU A 85 -4.20 25.03 -8.13
C LEU A 85 -3.99 26.13 -9.18
N LEU A 86 -3.78 25.76 -10.44
CA LEU A 86 -3.48 26.73 -11.51
C LEU A 86 -4.71 27.44 -12.06
N VAL A 87 -5.85 26.78 -12.12
CA VAL A 87 -7.06 27.29 -12.80
C VAL A 87 -8.05 27.88 -11.81
N ASP A 88 -8.26 27.23 -10.66
CA ASP A 88 -9.22 27.71 -9.67
C ASP A 88 -8.53 28.69 -8.70
N TYR A 89 -7.38 28.31 -8.12
CA TYR A 89 -6.74 29.10 -7.06
C TYR A 89 -5.81 30.23 -7.54
N PHE A 90 -5.03 30.03 -8.61
CA PHE A 90 -4.07 31.03 -9.09
C PHE A 90 -4.73 32.33 -9.58
N PRO A 91 -5.79 32.31 -10.42
CA PRO A 91 -6.47 33.55 -10.81
C PRO A 91 -7.20 34.19 -9.62
N LEU A 92 -7.79 33.42 -8.69
CA LEU A 92 -8.40 33.98 -7.48
C LEU A 92 -7.41 34.79 -6.64
N ASN A 93 -6.16 34.35 -6.53
CA ASN A 93 -5.15 35.06 -5.75
C ASN A 93 -4.73 36.40 -6.40
N ILE A 94 -4.67 36.45 -7.74
CA ILE A 94 -4.34 37.68 -8.49
C ILE A 94 -5.51 38.68 -8.46
N TYR A 95 -6.75 38.21 -8.52
CA TYR A 95 -7.94 39.07 -8.50
C TYR A 95 -8.33 39.52 -7.08
N ASN A 96 -8.10 38.71 -6.05
CA ASN A 96 -8.39 39.07 -4.64
C ASN A 96 -7.45 40.13 -4.08
N GLU A 97 -6.25 40.35 -4.65
CA GLU A 97 -5.43 41.54 -4.31
C GLU A 97 -6.10 42.86 -4.74
N TYR A 98 -7.04 42.82 -5.70
CA TYR A 98 -7.75 44.00 -6.21
C TYR A 98 -9.17 44.18 -5.67
N GLN A 99 -9.79 43.15 -5.08
CA GLN A 99 -11.15 43.21 -4.58
C GLN A 99 -11.23 42.79 -3.11
N SER A 100 -11.22 43.79 -2.23
CA SER A 100 -11.49 43.68 -0.80
C SER A 100 -12.99 43.53 -0.50
N GLU A 101 -13.69 42.62 -1.17
CA GLU A 101 -15.06 42.23 -0.82
C GLU A 101 -15.19 40.72 -0.96
N ILE A 102 -15.57 40.07 0.14
CA ILE A 102 -15.69 38.62 0.26
C ILE A 102 -16.77 38.12 -0.70
N GLN A 103 -16.38 37.79 -1.93
CA GLN A 103 -17.19 36.99 -2.82
C GLN A 103 -16.99 35.52 -2.45
N ILE A 104 -18.04 34.91 -1.90
CA ILE A 104 -18.10 33.46 -1.71
C ILE A 104 -18.16 32.85 -3.10
N LEU A 105 -16.99 32.54 -3.67
CA LEU A 105 -16.91 31.87 -4.95
C LEU A 105 -17.51 30.46 -4.79
N PRO A 106 -18.38 30.01 -5.72
CA PRO A 106 -18.89 28.65 -5.68
C PRO A 106 -17.72 27.67 -5.82
N ILE A 107 -17.62 26.74 -4.85
CA ILE A 107 -16.64 25.65 -4.88
C ILE A 107 -16.80 24.90 -6.19
N SER A 108 -15.70 24.74 -6.93
CA SER A 108 -15.72 24.05 -8.20
C SER A 108 -15.95 22.55 -7.98
N ILE A 109 -16.67 21.90 -8.91
CA ILE A 109 -16.89 20.44 -8.87
C ILE A 109 -15.55 19.68 -8.85
N THR A 110 -14.52 20.22 -9.52
CA THR A 110 -13.15 19.66 -9.52
C THR A 110 -12.51 19.65 -8.15
N GLU A 111 -12.74 20.69 -7.35
CA GLU A 111 -12.27 20.81 -5.97
C GLU A 111 -12.99 19.83 -5.04
N ILE A 112 -14.30 19.65 -5.21
CA ILE A 112 -15.07 18.64 -4.45
C ILE A 112 -14.52 17.23 -4.72
N ILE A 113 -14.27 16.89 -5.99
CA ILE A 113 -13.69 15.59 -6.37
C ILE A 113 -12.30 15.41 -5.74
N LEU A 114 -11.47 16.45 -5.77
CA LEU A 114 -10.14 16.44 -5.15
C LEU A 114 -10.22 16.15 -3.65
N HIS A 115 -11.14 16.80 -2.93
CA HIS A 115 -11.35 16.54 -1.50
C HIS A 115 -11.81 15.12 -1.22
N ILE A 116 -12.72 14.56 -2.02
CA ILE A 116 -13.16 13.16 -1.89
C ILE A 116 -11.97 12.20 -2.06
N CYS A 117 -11.14 12.43 -3.09
CA CYS A 117 -9.93 11.64 -3.30
C CYS A 117 -8.96 11.74 -2.11
N PHE A 118 -8.75 12.96 -1.59
CA PHE A 118 -7.87 13.19 -0.45
C PHE A 118 -8.34 12.49 0.82
N TRP A 119 -9.63 12.61 1.15
CA TRP A 119 -10.22 11.90 2.29
C TRP A 119 -10.14 10.38 2.14
N SER A 120 -10.26 9.88 0.91
CA SER A 120 -10.10 8.44 0.64
C SER A 120 -8.68 7.96 0.95
N PHE A 121 -7.65 8.75 0.61
CA PHE A 121 -6.27 8.47 1.00
C PHE A 121 -6.08 8.51 2.52
N ILE A 122 -6.64 9.51 3.21
CA ILE A 122 -6.55 9.59 4.68
C ILE A 122 -7.15 8.36 5.35
N ILE A 123 -8.34 7.93 4.90
CA ILE A 123 -9.01 6.74 5.44
C ILE A 123 -8.13 5.50 5.26
N GLU A 124 -7.51 5.34 4.09
CA GLU A 124 -6.62 4.23 3.79
C GLU A 124 -5.36 4.25 4.67
N GLU A 125 -4.77 5.42 4.91
CA GLU A 125 -3.63 5.58 5.83
C GLU A 125 -4.03 5.29 7.29
N ILE A 126 -5.19 5.77 7.74
CA ILE A 126 -5.71 5.44 9.08
C ILE A 126 -5.88 3.93 9.23
N ARG A 127 -6.42 3.26 8.20
CA ARG A 127 -6.56 1.80 8.18
C ARG A 127 -5.22 1.06 8.22
N GLN A 128 -4.14 1.64 7.72
CA GLN A 128 -2.80 1.02 7.79
C GLN A 128 -2.15 1.18 9.18
N VAL A 129 -2.54 2.20 9.94
CA VAL A 129 -2.02 2.47 11.29
C VAL A 129 -2.73 1.63 12.36
N ILE A 130 -4.02 1.35 12.17
CA ILE A 130 -4.85 0.51 13.06
C ILE A 130 -4.64 -0.97 12.74
#